data_AF-A0A940NKS7-F1
#
_entry.id   AF-A0A940NKS7-F1
#
_cell.length_a   1.000
_cell.length_b   1.000
_cell.length_c   1.000
_cell.angle_alpha   90.00
_cell.angle_beta   90.00
_cell.angle_gamma   90.00
#
_symmetry.space_group_name_H-M   'P 1'
#
loop_
_entity.id
_entity.type
_entity.pdbx_description
1 polymer ?
#
loop_
_entity_poly.entity_id
_entity_poly.type
_entity_poly.pdbx_seq_one_letter_code
_entity_poly.pdbx_strand_id
1 'polypeptide(L)'
;MTKRQVISPKTRQALYENHSYSAAIRAGDLLFVSGQVGSLEDGTPEPDFAKQVQLAFDNLTAVLEAAGCTLDDVVDVTTFHTDLKGQFKTVQPIRKRAFGNGPLPNWTAVGVNFLSGFDFEIKVIARIPGSN
;
A
#
# COMPACT_ATOMS: atom_id res chain seq x y z
N MET A 1 -20.76 6.96 -18.89
CA MET A 1 -19.42 6.45 -18.55
C MET A 1 -19.19 6.64 -17.07
N THR A 2 -18.85 5.60 -16.33
CA THR A 2 -18.55 5.70 -14.89
C THR A 2 -17.28 6.51 -14.73
N LYS A 3 -17.38 7.73 -14.19
CA LYS A 3 -16.24 8.63 -14.00
C LYS A 3 -15.36 8.07 -12.88
N ARG A 4 -14.04 8.02 -13.09
CA ARG A 4 -13.10 7.68 -12.02
C ARG A 4 -13.24 8.65 -10.85
N GLN A 5 -13.09 8.16 -9.63
CA GLN A 5 -13.12 8.98 -8.41
C GLN A 5 -11.75 8.90 -7.72
N VAL A 6 -11.22 10.06 -7.32
CA VAL A 6 -10.01 10.15 -6.50
C VAL A 6 -10.37 9.83 -5.06
N ILE A 7 -9.57 8.96 -4.44
CA ILE A 7 -9.62 8.68 -3.01
C ILE A 7 -8.35 9.25 -2.37
N SER A 8 -8.54 10.04 -1.31
CA SER A 8 -7.46 10.65 -0.55
C SER A 8 -7.62 10.30 0.93
N PRO A 9 -6.57 9.76 1.59
CA PRO A 9 -6.58 9.57 3.03
C PRO A 9 -6.59 10.91 3.77
N LYS A 10 -6.93 10.88 5.06
CA LYS A 10 -6.85 12.07 5.93
C LYS A 10 -5.40 12.47 6.23
N THR A 11 -4.48 11.51 6.20
CA THR A 11 -3.06 11.70 6.50
C THR A 11 -2.24 11.83 5.21
N ARG A 12 -1.05 12.44 5.31
CA ARG A 12 -0.06 12.54 4.22
C ARG A 12 -0.57 13.17 2.90
N GLN A 13 -1.54 14.09 2.96
CA GLN A 13 -2.04 14.80 1.77
C GLN A 13 -0.94 15.57 1.03
N ALA A 14 -0.04 16.22 1.78
CA ALA A 14 1.09 16.97 1.22
C ALA A 14 2.00 16.10 0.33
N LEU A 15 2.19 14.81 0.65
CA LEU A 15 2.98 13.91 -0.19
C LEU A 15 2.37 13.78 -1.58
N TYR A 16 1.05 13.60 -1.65
CA TYR A 16 0.31 13.42 -2.90
C TYR A 16 0.22 14.73 -3.72
N GLU A 17 -0.04 15.84 -3.04
CA GLU A 17 -0.14 17.17 -3.64
C GLU A 17 1.20 17.62 -4.23
N ASN A 18 2.29 17.49 -3.46
CA ASN A 18 3.63 17.93 -3.89
C ASN A 18 4.19 17.10 -5.06
N HIS A 19 3.77 15.85 -5.20
CA HIS A 19 4.30 14.93 -6.22
C HIS A 19 3.29 14.61 -7.34
N SER A 20 2.15 15.32 -7.40
CA SER A 20 1.19 15.26 -8.52
C SER A 20 0.62 13.87 -8.83
N TYR A 21 0.28 13.08 -7.81
CA TYR A 21 -0.40 11.79 -7.99
C TYR A 21 -1.46 11.55 -6.90
N SER A 22 -2.44 10.69 -7.18
CA SER A 22 -3.51 10.34 -6.22
C SER A 22 -3.12 9.16 -5.35
N ALA A 23 -3.57 9.13 -4.10
CA ALA A 23 -3.35 7.98 -3.21
C ALA A 23 -4.03 6.71 -3.73
N ALA A 24 -5.28 6.83 -4.20
CA ALA A 24 -5.96 5.78 -4.93
C ALA A 24 -6.99 6.34 -5.93
N ILE A 25 -7.34 5.52 -6.91
CA ILE A 25 -8.39 5.78 -7.88
C ILE A 25 -9.43 4.67 -7.79
N ARG A 26 -10.69 5.04 -7.56
CA ARG A 26 -11.84 4.17 -7.75
C ARG A 26 -12.28 4.19 -9.21
N ALA A 27 -12.42 3.02 -9.82
CA ALA A 27 -12.98 2.82 -11.14
C ALA A 27 -14.01 1.67 -11.09
N GLY A 28 -15.29 2.04 -10.96
CA GLY A 28 -16.36 1.06 -10.75
C GLY A 28 -16.29 0.42 -9.36
N ASP A 29 -16.21 -0.91 -9.34
CA ASP A 29 -16.05 -1.75 -8.14
C ASP A 29 -14.59 -2.04 -7.78
N LEU A 30 -13.63 -1.51 -8.53
CA LEU A 30 -12.20 -1.67 -8.26
C LEU A 30 -11.58 -0.39 -7.69
N LEU A 31 -10.66 -0.58 -6.76
CA LEU A 31 -9.79 0.43 -6.19
C LEU A 31 -8.34 0.14 -6.58
N PHE A 32 -7.74 1.07 -7.31
CA PHE A 32 -6.32 1.03 -7.67
C PHE A 32 -5.55 1.93 -6.72
N VAL A 33 -4.75 1.33 -5.85
CA VAL A 33 -3.97 2.05 -4.83
C VAL A 33 -2.57 2.31 -5.38
N SER A 34 -2.09 3.54 -5.23
CA SER A 34 -0.69 3.90 -5.49
C SER A 34 0.23 3.16 -4.52
N GLY A 35 1.49 2.97 -4.89
CA GLY A 35 2.49 2.34 -4.02
C GLY A 35 2.51 2.97 -2.64
N GLN A 36 2.35 2.16 -1.60
CA GLN A 36 2.43 2.59 -0.22
C GLN A 36 3.79 2.20 0.35
N VAL A 37 4.43 3.21 0.94
CA VAL A 37 5.76 3.13 1.55
C VAL A 37 5.68 3.53 3.03
N GLY A 38 6.70 3.18 3.80
CA GLY A 38 6.82 3.56 5.21
C GLY A 38 7.27 5.01 5.41
N SER A 39 6.50 5.96 4.89
CA SER A 39 6.80 7.39 5.02
C SER A 39 6.25 7.98 6.31
N LEU A 40 7.07 8.76 7.00
CA LEU A 40 6.67 9.66 8.08
C LEU A 40 5.81 10.82 7.53
N GLU A 41 5.27 11.64 8.43
CA GLU A 41 4.39 12.77 8.05
C GLU A 41 5.10 13.81 7.18
N ASP A 42 6.40 13.99 7.36
CA ASP A 42 7.24 14.88 6.55
C ASP A 42 7.65 14.28 5.19
N GLY A 43 7.23 13.04 4.91
CA GLY A 43 7.51 12.31 3.68
C GLY A 43 8.84 11.56 3.67
N THR A 44 9.65 11.64 4.74
CA THR A 44 10.91 10.89 4.84
C THR A 44 10.66 9.41 5.19
N PRO A 45 11.57 8.49 4.84
CA PRO A 45 11.45 7.09 5.22
C PRO A 45 11.64 6.89 6.72
N GLU A 46 10.82 6.03 7.32
CA GLU A 46 11.10 5.49 8.66
C GLU A 46 12.46 4.76 8.64
N PRO A 47 13.41 5.15 9.51
CA PRO A 47 14.79 4.66 9.44
C PRO A 47 14.96 3.19 9.86
N ASP A 48 14.09 2.66 10.72
CA ASP A 48 14.11 1.23 11.04
C ASP A 48 13.32 0.44 9.98
N PHE A 49 13.97 -0.52 9.30
CA PHE A 49 13.33 -1.25 8.20
C PHE A 49 12.06 -2.01 8.62
N ALA A 50 12.03 -2.64 9.80
CA ALA A 50 10.85 -3.37 10.25
C ALA A 50 9.69 -2.42 10.53
N LYS A 51 9.96 -1.26 11.15
CA LYS A 51 8.98 -0.20 11.32
C LYS A 51 8.57 0.44 10.00
N GLN A 52 9.47 0.57 9.03
CA GLN A 52 9.16 1.09 7.70
C GLN A 52 8.17 0.17 6.98
N VAL A 53 8.37 -1.15 7.04
CA VAL A 53 7.42 -2.12 6.49
C VAL A 53 6.08 -2.04 7.21
N GLN A 54 6.06 -2.01 8.54
CA GLN A 54 4.81 -1.87 9.31
C GLN A 54 4.07 -0.58 8.94
N LEU A 55 4.79 0.54 8.88
CA LEU A 55 4.24 1.83 8.52
C LEU A 55 3.69 1.83 7.08
N ALA A 56 4.32 1.11 6.14
CA ALA A 56 3.78 0.94 4.79
C ALA A 56 2.41 0.23 4.79
N PHE A 57 2.22 -0.78 5.64
CA PHE A 57 0.93 -1.46 5.81
C PHE A 57 -0.12 -0.58 6.52
N ASP A 58 0.28 0.19 7.53
CA ASP A 58 -0.61 1.12 8.23
C ASP A 58 -1.08 2.23 7.27
N ASN A 59 -0.15 2.73 6.47
CA ASN A 59 -0.37 3.69 5.40
C ASN A 59 -1.32 3.16 4.32
N LEU A 60 -1.15 1.90 3.92
CA LEU A 60 -2.08 1.22 3.01
C LEU A 60 -3.47 1.10 3.61
N THR A 61 -3.57 0.69 4.87
CA THR A 61 -4.85 0.55 5.58
C THR A 61 -5.60 1.89 5.58
N ALA A 62 -4.93 3.00 5.88
CA ALA A 62 -5.55 4.32 5.87
C ALA A 62 -6.09 4.74 4.48
N VAL A 63 -5.44 4.32 3.39
CA VAL A 63 -5.94 4.58 2.03
C VAL A 63 -7.14 3.69 1.69
N LEU A 64 -7.12 2.42 2.10
CA LEU A 64 -8.25 1.50 1.94
C LEU A 64 -9.48 1.99 2.71
N GLU A 65 -9.30 2.40 3.96
CA GLU A 65 -10.38 2.94 4.81
C GLU A 65 -11.03 4.19 4.21
N ALA A 66 -10.24 5.06 3.56
CA ALA A 66 -10.76 6.24 2.86
C ALA A 66 -11.69 5.88 1.67
N ALA A 67 -11.58 4.66 1.13
CA ALA A 67 -12.48 4.10 0.13
C ALA A 67 -13.59 3.21 0.72
N GLY A 68 -13.67 3.08 2.06
CA GLY A 68 -14.58 2.15 2.73
C GLY A 68 -14.19 0.67 2.56
N CYS A 69 -12.92 0.39 2.30
CA CYS A 69 -12.36 -0.95 2.16
C CYS A 69 -11.52 -1.34 3.39
N THR A 70 -11.24 -2.63 3.54
CA THR A 70 -10.25 -3.17 4.49
C THR A 70 -9.18 -3.98 3.74
N LEU A 71 -8.21 -4.54 4.46
CA LEU A 71 -7.23 -5.46 3.89
C LEU A 71 -7.86 -6.76 3.35
N ASP A 72 -9.06 -7.12 3.81
CA ASP A 72 -9.80 -8.31 3.32
C ASP A 72 -10.36 -8.10 1.90
N ASP A 73 -10.50 -6.85 1.48
CA ASP A 73 -10.96 -6.48 0.14
C ASP A 73 -9.84 -6.52 -0.91
N VAL A 74 -8.59 -6.70 -0.48
CA VAL A 74 -7.41 -6.74 -1.36
C VAL A 74 -7.43 -8.03 -2.17
N VAL A 75 -7.43 -7.89 -3.50
CA VAL A 75 -7.48 -9.02 -4.44
C VAL A 75 -6.16 -9.26 -5.17
N ASP A 76 -5.28 -8.25 -5.22
CA ASP A 76 -3.97 -8.34 -5.84
C ASP A 76 -2.90 -7.61 -5.02
N VAL A 77 -1.74 -8.25 -4.81
CA VAL A 77 -0.61 -7.65 -4.10
C VAL A 77 0.68 -7.80 -4.90
N THR A 78 1.34 -6.67 -5.16
CA THR A 78 2.73 -6.62 -5.62
C THR A 78 3.58 -5.88 -4.59
N THR A 79 4.72 -6.44 -4.18
CA THR A 79 5.68 -5.76 -3.33
C THR A 79 7.04 -5.60 -3.99
N PHE A 80 7.67 -4.45 -3.76
CA PHE A 80 8.98 -4.09 -4.28
C PHE A 80 9.97 -3.93 -3.13
N HIS A 81 11.20 -4.39 -3.34
CA HIS A 81 12.22 -4.53 -2.29
C HIS A 81 13.59 -4.11 -2.83
N THR A 82 14.34 -3.29 -2.10
CA THR A 82 15.71 -2.89 -2.49
C THR A 82 16.75 -3.99 -2.24
N ASP A 83 16.50 -4.88 -1.27
CA ASP A 83 17.27 -6.11 -1.03
C ASP A 83 16.31 -7.25 -0.66
N LEU A 84 15.55 -7.74 -1.65
CA LEU A 84 14.56 -8.81 -1.45
C LEU A 84 15.13 -10.00 -0.65
N LYS A 85 16.37 -10.40 -0.92
CA LYS A 85 16.99 -11.57 -0.28
C LYS A 85 17.24 -11.32 1.22
N GLY A 86 17.78 -10.15 1.59
CA GLY A 86 18.02 -9.78 2.99
C GLY A 86 16.74 -9.41 3.75
N GLN A 87 15.76 -8.84 3.05
CA GLN A 87 14.57 -8.22 3.66
C GLN A 87 13.41 -9.20 3.89
N PHE A 88 13.33 -10.31 3.13
CA PHE A 88 12.15 -11.20 3.13
C PHE A 88 11.80 -11.75 4.52
N LYS A 89 12.80 -12.09 5.34
CA LYS A 89 12.60 -12.61 6.71
C LYS A 89 11.93 -11.61 7.65
N THR A 90 12.13 -10.31 7.41
CA THR A 90 11.48 -9.24 8.17
C THR A 90 10.07 -8.95 7.66
N VAL A 91 9.89 -8.93 6.33
CA VAL A 91 8.60 -8.62 5.70
C VAL A 91 7.54 -9.70 5.96
N GLN A 92 7.91 -10.99 5.84
CA GLN A 92 6.97 -12.10 5.93
C GLN A 92 6.11 -12.11 7.22
N PRO A 93 6.67 -11.98 8.44
CA PRO A 93 5.86 -11.98 9.66
C PRO A 93 4.98 -10.73 9.77
N ILE A 94 5.43 -9.56 9.31
CA ILE A 94 4.63 -8.32 9.32
C ILE A 94 3.43 -8.47 8.38
N ARG A 95 3.68 -8.93 7.13
CA ARG A 95 2.62 -9.24 6.16
C ARG A 95 1.61 -10.23 6.72
N LYS A 96 2.08 -11.31 7.38
CA LYS A 96 1.20 -12.32 7.98
C LYS A 96 0.33 -11.74 9.08
N ARG A 97 0.85 -10.83 9.91
CA ARG A 97 0.04 -10.13 10.92
C ARG A 97 -0.99 -9.21 10.29
N ALA A 98 -0.63 -8.50 9.23
CA ALA A 98 -1.53 -7.57 8.54
C ALA A 98 -2.72 -8.28 7.86
N PHE A 99 -2.47 -9.37 7.10
CA PHE A 99 -3.52 -10.12 6.39
C PHE A 99 -4.13 -11.28 7.21
N GLY A 100 -3.69 -11.48 8.44
CA GLY A 100 -4.18 -12.56 9.30
C GLY A 100 -3.91 -13.98 8.77
N ASN A 101 -4.86 -14.88 9.04
CA ASN A 101 -4.75 -16.32 8.72
C ASN A 101 -5.41 -16.73 7.39
N GLY A 102 -5.99 -15.78 6.65
CA GLY A 102 -6.50 -15.98 5.30
C GLY A 102 -8.04 -16.10 5.17
N PRO A 103 -8.56 -16.26 3.93
CA PRO A 103 -7.79 -16.50 2.70
C PRO A 103 -6.87 -15.31 2.35
N LEU A 104 -5.60 -15.60 2.11
CA LEU A 104 -4.60 -14.57 1.79
C LEU A 104 -4.77 -14.12 0.33
N PRO A 105 -4.51 -12.84 0.00
CA PRO A 105 -4.47 -12.42 -1.39
C PRO A 105 -3.33 -13.12 -2.14
N ASN A 106 -3.40 -13.10 -3.47
CA ASN A 106 -2.26 -13.45 -4.31
C ASN A 106 -1.04 -12.56 -3.94
N TRP A 107 0.18 -12.95 -4.33
CA TRP A 107 1.35 -12.13 -4.02
C TRP A 107 2.48 -12.31 -5.03
N THR A 108 2.94 -11.20 -5.59
CA THR A 108 4.18 -11.10 -6.37
C THR A 108 5.18 -10.23 -5.62
N ALA A 109 6.41 -10.72 -5.41
CA ALA A 109 7.50 -9.97 -4.77
C ALA A 109 8.66 -9.79 -5.76
N VAL A 110 9.13 -8.55 -5.94
CA VAL A 110 10.13 -8.18 -6.95
C VAL A 110 11.27 -7.40 -6.30
N GLY A 111 12.51 -7.79 -6.59
CA GLY A 111 13.68 -6.97 -6.27
C GLY A 111 13.84 -5.83 -7.27
N VAL A 112 14.06 -4.60 -6.77
CA VAL A 112 14.20 -3.39 -7.59
C VAL A 112 15.43 -2.59 -7.18
N ASN A 113 15.92 -1.72 -8.05
CA ASN A 113 17.13 -0.95 -7.78
C ASN A 113 16.88 0.33 -6.96
N PHE A 114 15.66 0.86 -6.95
CA PHE A 114 15.36 2.15 -6.30
C PHE A 114 13.86 2.34 -6.05
N LEU A 115 13.51 2.92 -4.90
CA LEU A 115 12.15 3.29 -4.49
C LEU A 115 12.12 4.68 -3.83
N SER A 116 12.69 5.71 -4.47
CA SER A 116 12.62 7.10 -3.98
C SER A 116 13.13 7.31 -2.54
N GLY A 117 14.14 6.54 -2.12
CA GLY A 117 14.71 6.60 -0.77
C GLY A 117 14.09 5.63 0.25
N PHE A 118 13.08 4.85 -0.15
CA PHE A 118 12.49 3.78 0.65
C PHE A 118 13.12 2.42 0.29
N ASP A 119 12.91 1.43 1.16
CA ASP A 119 13.41 0.06 0.99
C ASP A 119 12.30 -0.96 0.68
N PHE A 120 11.05 -0.59 0.98
CA PHE A 120 9.88 -1.42 0.76
C PHE A 120 8.71 -0.59 0.23
N GLU A 121 8.04 -1.11 -0.80
CA GLU A 121 6.80 -0.56 -1.33
C GLU A 121 5.77 -1.69 -1.56
N ILE A 122 4.51 -1.43 -1.20
CA ILE A 122 3.38 -2.32 -1.48
C ILE A 122 2.36 -1.65 -2.40
N LYS A 123 2.04 -2.30 -3.51
CA LYS A 123 1.01 -1.89 -4.47
C LYS A 123 -0.13 -2.91 -4.44
N VAL A 124 -1.37 -2.43 -4.35
CA VAL A 124 -2.54 -3.31 -4.30
C VAL A 124 -3.64 -2.90 -5.26
N ILE A 125 -4.50 -3.87 -5.57
CA ILE A 125 -5.84 -3.66 -6.09
C ILE A 125 -6.82 -4.25 -5.07
N ALA A 126 -7.88 -3.52 -4.76
CA ALA A 126 -8.96 -3.97 -3.88
C ALA A 126 -10.32 -3.89 -4.57
N ARG A 127 -11.28 -4.69 -4.10
CA ARG A 127 -12.67 -4.62 -4.53
C ARG A 127 -13.49 -3.81 -3.53
N ILE A 128 -14.21 -2.81 -3.99
CA ILE A 128 -14.98 -1.93 -3.10
C ILE A 128 -16.30 -2.62 -2.73
N PRO A 129 -16.59 -2.84 -1.43
CA PRO A 129 -17.83 -3.47 -0.99
C PRO A 129 -19.10 -2.74 -1.47
N GLY A 130 -20.17 -3.49 -1.73
CA GLY A 130 -21.51 -2.93 -1.98
C GLY A 130 -21.67 -2.13 -3.29
N SER A 131 -20.79 -2.31 -4.27
CA SER A 131 -20.79 -1.61 -5.55
C SER A 131 -21.62 -2.29 -6.66
N ASN A 132 -22.61 -3.11 -6.30
CA ASN A 132 -23.60 -3.69 -7.22
C ASN A 132 -24.74 -2.72 -7.55
#